data_AF-A0A958SB58-F1
#
_entry.id   AF-A0A958SB58-F1
#
_cell.length_a   1.000
_cell.length_b   1.000
_cell.length_c   1.000
_cell.angle_alpha   90.00
_cell.angle_beta   90.00
_cell.angle_gamma   90.00
#
_symmetry.space_group_name_H-M   'P 1'
#
loop_
_entity.id
_entity.type
_entity.pdbx_description
1 polymer ?
#
loop_
_entity_poly.entity_id
_entity_poly.type
_entity_poly.pdbx_seq_one_letter_code
_entity_poly.pdbx_strand_id
1 'polypeptide(L)'
;MKSTKEEASTLETRAHPAVLQLAKILNQHLEKNPHLTLNGVSKRCRVSEPTLRRIVKSQIKTLPNATTALDILTYISRTDDISEIIKTYPGPIAEFLKESFSALIEEGSNTQYSSRLNEILSDPSKFLIYSLASGRRGVDEDTVKRLFGCSGVSKLEEMVLEKALFKKGEAFYAESGNISMDHRLFKSTFKATADFIKPEKLVAAQGNNVFGNLIESVNLNAYKELVKIQQKALRKCVQILNDSNSQGDIPVFVLGAVDTLSDLSVQELEEQQA
;
A
#
# COMPACT_ATOMS: atom_id res chain seq x y z
N MET A 1 3.55 56.51 18.53
CA MET A 1 2.87 56.55 17.22
C MET A 1 3.83 56.03 16.16
N LYS A 2 3.39 55.05 15.36
CA LYS A 2 4.07 54.34 14.25
C LYS A 2 5.24 53.43 14.69
N SER A 3 5.01 52.18 15.12
CA SER A 3 4.48 51.01 14.40
C SER A 3 5.39 50.57 13.24
N THR A 4 6.44 49.86 13.60
CA THR A 4 7.11 48.79 12.84
C THR A 4 6.06 47.81 12.31
N LYS A 5 5.90 47.73 10.98
CA LYS A 5 5.08 46.71 10.33
C LYS A 5 5.51 46.49 8.88
N GLU A 6 6.71 45.97 8.70
CA GLU A 6 7.17 45.44 7.43
C GLU A 6 8.37 44.54 7.71
N GLU A 7 8.11 43.26 7.95
CA GLU A 7 9.02 42.10 7.79
C GLU A 7 8.41 40.88 8.49
N ALA A 8 7.24 40.45 8.01
CA ALA A 8 6.67 39.14 8.38
C ALA A 8 5.60 38.75 7.34
N SER A 9 6.01 38.40 6.12
CA SER A 9 5.17 37.64 5.19
C SER A 9 5.99 37.17 4.00
N THR A 10 6.60 35.99 4.13
CA THR A 10 6.90 35.05 3.03
C THR A 10 7.47 33.75 3.62
N LEU A 11 6.66 33.07 4.43
CA LEU A 11 6.80 31.61 4.56
C LEU A 11 6.18 30.99 3.31
N GLU A 12 6.89 31.09 2.18
CA GLU A 12 6.61 30.24 1.02
C GLU A 12 7.01 28.81 1.40
N THR A 13 6.05 28.03 1.87
CA THR A 13 6.20 26.58 2.06
C THR A 13 6.50 25.97 0.69
N ARG A 14 7.79 25.78 0.38
CA ARG A 14 8.24 25.16 -0.87
C ARG A 14 7.67 23.75 -0.95
N ALA A 15 6.92 23.45 -2.02
CA ALA A 15 6.35 22.13 -2.24
C ALA A 15 7.43 21.05 -2.17
N HIS A 16 7.08 19.87 -1.62
CA HIS A 16 8.03 18.78 -1.42
C HIS A 16 8.74 18.37 -2.73
N PRO A 17 10.06 18.10 -2.73
CA PRO A 17 10.82 17.81 -3.95
C PRO A 17 10.24 16.70 -4.83
N ALA A 18 9.70 15.64 -4.22
CA ALA A 18 9.01 14.56 -4.94
C ALA A 18 7.76 15.03 -5.70
N VAL A 19 7.01 16.01 -5.16
CA VAL A 19 5.83 16.59 -5.82
C VAL A 19 6.22 17.39 -7.04
N LEU A 20 7.27 18.21 -6.90
CA LEU A 20 7.79 19.01 -8.01
C LEU A 20 8.30 18.10 -9.14
N GLN A 21 8.98 17.01 -8.79
CA GLN A 21 9.44 16.03 -9.78
C GLN A 21 8.27 15.32 -10.47
N LEU A 22 7.26 14.88 -9.71
CA LEU A 22 6.08 14.22 -10.27
C LEU A 22 5.30 15.16 -11.20
N ALA A 23 5.15 16.44 -10.82
CA ALA A 23 4.53 17.47 -11.65
C ALA A 23 5.30 17.67 -12.97
N LYS A 24 6.63 17.71 -12.90
CA LYS A 24 7.50 17.80 -14.09
C LYS A 24 7.32 16.61 -15.02
N ILE A 25 7.32 15.39 -14.49
CA ILE A 25 7.13 14.15 -15.27
C ILE A 25 5.77 14.17 -15.98
N LEU A 26 4.71 14.53 -15.25
CA LEU A 26 3.35 14.61 -15.80
C LEU A 26 3.22 15.68 -16.89
N ASN A 27 3.79 16.88 -16.68
CA ASN A 27 3.80 17.95 -17.68
C ASN A 27 4.55 17.53 -18.96
N GLN A 28 5.73 16.92 -18.82
CA GLN A 28 6.48 16.40 -19.96
C GLN A 28 5.71 15.34 -20.75
N HIS A 29 4.93 14.49 -20.06
CA HIS A 29 4.08 13.51 -20.73
C HIS A 29 2.93 14.18 -21.51
N LEU A 30 2.28 15.21 -20.94
CA LEU A 30 1.21 15.96 -21.61
C LEU A 30 1.75 16.74 -22.82
N GLU A 31 2.92 17.37 -22.71
CA GLU A 31 3.59 18.07 -23.83
C GLU A 31 3.91 17.14 -24.99
N LYS A 32 4.38 15.92 -24.70
CA LYS A 32 4.64 14.88 -25.70
C LYS A 32 3.37 14.30 -26.34
N ASN A 33 2.21 14.49 -25.71
CA ASN A 33 0.92 13.96 -26.18
C ASN A 33 -0.13 15.07 -26.24
N PRO A 34 -0.08 15.99 -27.23
CA PRO A 34 -0.92 17.20 -27.24
C PRO A 34 -2.43 16.97 -27.25
N HIS A 35 -2.88 15.80 -27.70
CA HIS A 35 -4.29 15.42 -27.71
C HIS A 35 -4.79 14.90 -26.34
N LEU A 36 -3.88 14.67 -25.39
CA LEU A 36 -4.19 14.12 -24.08
C LEU A 36 -4.53 15.24 -23.09
N THR A 37 -5.75 15.21 -22.57
CA THR A 37 -6.18 16.15 -21.51
C THR A 37 -5.99 15.54 -20.13
N LEU A 38 -5.94 16.36 -19.08
CA LEU A 38 -5.93 15.89 -17.69
C LEU A 38 -7.12 14.99 -17.35
N ASN A 39 -8.29 15.25 -17.95
CA ASN A 39 -9.46 14.37 -17.81
C ASN A 39 -9.27 13.03 -18.55
N GLY A 40 -8.53 13.02 -19.66
CA GLY A 40 -8.12 11.79 -20.33
C GLY A 40 -7.17 10.96 -19.47
N VAL A 41 -6.21 11.62 -18.80
CA VAL A 41 -5.28 10.97 -17.87
C VAL A 41 -6.02 10.42 -16.65
N SER A 42 -6.88 11.23 -16.01
CA SER A 42 -7.59 10.85 -14.78
C SER A 42 -8.38 9.55 -14.92
N LYS A 43 -9.07 9.38 -16.05
CA LYS A 43 -9.84 8.18 -16.36
C LYS A 43 -8.97 6.93 -16.52
N ARG A 44 -7.70 7.09 -16.91
CA ARG A 44 -6.78 5.98 -17.21
C ARG A 44 -5.85 5.64 -16.05
N CYS A 45 -5.40 6.64 -15.27
CA CYS A 45 -4.55 6.42 -14.11
C CYS A 45 -5.32 6.31 -12.79
N ARG A 46 -6.66 6.37 -12.80
CA ARG A 46 -7.52 6.21 -11.60
C ARG A 46 -7.26 7.27 -10.50
N VAL A 47 -6.65 8.39 -10.87
CA VAL A 47 -6.47 9.57 -10.02
C VAL A 47 -7.46 10.64 -10.45
N SER A 48 -8.17 11.26 -9.50
CA SER A 48 -9.16 12.28 -9.85
C SER A 48 -8.53 13.47 -10.57
N GLU A 49 -9.25 14.02 -11.56
CA GLU A 49 -8.78 15.18 -12.32
C GLU A 49 -8.42 16.39 -11.43
N PRO A 50 -9.18 16.73 -10.37
CA PRO A 50 -8.80 17.78 -9.44
C PRO A 50 -7.45 17.51 -8.75
N THR A 51 -7.14 16.26 -8.42
CA THR A 51 -5.84 15.88 -7.84
C THR A 51 -4.72 16.05 -8.84
N LEU A 52 -4.87 15.55 -10.07
CA LEU A 52 -3.86 15.74 -11.13
C LEU A 52 -3.62 17.23 -11.42
N ARG A 53 -4.69 18.03 -11.48
CA ARG A 53 -4.61 19.48 -11.70
C ARG A 53 -3.83 20.17 -10.60
N ARG A 54 -4.04 19.79 -9.33
CA ARG A 54 -3.28 20.32 -8.19
C ARG A 54 -1.81 19.91 -8.25
N ILE A 55 -1.49 18.68 -8.65
CA ILE A 55 -0.11 18.21 -8.86
C ILE A 55 0.58 19.05 -9.94
N VAL A 56 -0.02 19.16 -11.13
CA VAL A 56 0.56 19.91 -12.26
C VAL A 56 0.86 21.36 -11.90
N LYS A 57 -0.05 22.00 -11.14
CA LYS A 57 0.13 23.38 -10.68
C LYS A 57 1.06 23.52 -9.47
N SER A 58 1.63 22.42 -8.97
CA SER A 58 2.43 22.37 -7.73
C SER A 58 1.70 22.99 -6.53
N GLN A 59 0.37 22.85 -6.51
CA GLN A 59 -0.52 23.41 -5.48
C GLN A 59 -0.76 22.45 -4.31
N ILE A 60 -0.22 21.22 -4.38
CA ILE A 60 -0.28 20.31 -3.24
C ILE A 60 0.88 20.63 -2.30
N LYS A 61 0.52 21.13 -1.12
CA LYS A 61 1.48 21.44 -0.05
C LYS A 61 1.99 20.16 0.64
N THR A 62 1.14 19.16 0.74
CA THR A 62 1.44 17.85 1.32
C THR A 62 1.94 16.86 0.26
N LEU A 63 2.65 15.81 0.69
CA LEU A 63 3.01 14.72 -0.19
C LEU A 63 1.74 14.03 -0.72
N PRO A 64 1.59 13.81 -2.04
CA PRO A 64 0.57 12.91 -2.54
C PRO A 64 0.84 11.54 -1.96
N ASN A 65 -0.23 10.78 -1.74
CA ASN A 65 -0.05 9.40 -1.32
C ASN A 65 0.84 8.63 -2.30
N ALA A 66 1.72 7.77 -1.79
CA ALA A 66 2.64 6.96 -2.59
C ALA A 66 1.95 6.16 -3.70
N THR A 67 0.75 5.63 -3.44
CA THR A 67 -0.07 4.94 -4.44
C THR A 67 -0.55 5.89 -5.54
N THR A 68 -0.89 7.15 -5.23
CA THR A 68 -1.25 8.14 -6.25
C THR A 68 -0.07 8.46 -7.16
N ALA A 69 1.14 8.61 -6.59
CA ALA A 69 2.34 8.77 -7.38
C ALA A 69 2.60 7.56 -8.27
N LEU A 70 2.47 6.35 -7.73
CA LEU A 70 2.68 5.10 -8.45
C LEU A 70 1.65 4.91 -9.58
N ASP A 71 0.36 5.13 -9.33
CA ASP A 71 -0.71 5.10 -10.34
C ASP A 71 -0.40 5.99 -11.56
N ILE A 72 0.10 7.21 -11.31
CA ILE A 72 0.49 8.14 -12.37
C ILE A 72 1.72 7.62 -13.12
N LEU A 73 2.74 7.16 -12.39
CA LEU A 73 3.99 6.70 -13.00
C LEU A 73 3.82 5.40 -13.78
N THR A 74 3.02 4.46 -13.29
CA THR A 74 2.62 3.23 -14.00
C THR A 74 1.89 3.57 -15.30
N TYR A 75 0.97 4.54 -15.27
CA TYR A 75 0.30 4.99 -16.50
C TYR A 75 1.28 5.59 -17.52
N ILE A 76 2.21 6.42 -17.08
CA ILE A 76 3.17 7.12 -17.96
C ILE A 76 4.21 6.14 -18.52
N SER A 77 4.77 5.28 -17.68
CA SER A 77 5.83 4.32 -18.02
C SER A 77 5.32 3.04 -18.69
N ARG A 78 4.03 2.72 -18.52
CA ARG A 78 3.39 1.48 -18.98
C ARG A 78 3.98 0.21 -18.36
N THR A 79 4.52 0.30 -17.16
CA THR A 79 4.98 -0.84 -16.35
C THR A 79 4.36 -0.78 -14.95
N ASP A 80 4.02 -1.93 -14.40
CA ASP A 80 3.53 -2.13 -13.04
C ASP A 80 4.64 -2.62 -12.06
N ASP A 81 5.86 -2.79 -12.57
CA ASP A 81 7.03 -3.11 -11.77
C ASP A 81 7.56 -1.85 -11.07
N ILE A 82 7.39 -1.81 -9.75
CA ILE A 82 7.85 -0.70 -8.90
C ILE A 82 9.37 -0.50 -9.03
N SER A 83 10.14 -1.59 -9.15
CA SER A 83 11.60 -1.52 -9.30
C SER A 83 12.00 -0.90 -10.63
N GLU A 84 11.28 -1.20 -11.71
CA GLU A 84 11.48 -0.58 -13.02
C GLU A 84 11.11 0.90 -13.00
N ILE A 85 10.00 1.27 -12.35
CA ILE A 85 9.58 2.67 -12.16
C ILE A 85 10.65 3.45 -11.41
N ILE A 86 11.17 2.91 -10.30
CA ILE A 86 12.21 3.54 -9.49
C ILE A 86 13.50 3.74 -10.29
N LYS A 87 13.88 2.78 -11.13
CA LYS A 87 15.04 2.90 -12.03
C LYS A 87 14.81 3.96 -13.12
N THR A 88 13.59 4.03 -13.65
CA THR A 88 13.21 4.95 -14.74
C THR A 88 13.14 6.41 -14.27
N TYR A 89 12.71 6.65 -13.04
CA TYR A 89 12.52 7.99 -12.49
C TYR A 89 13.39 8.23 -11.24
N PRO A 90 14.73 8.35 -11.40
CA PRO A 90 15.64 8.55 -10.27
C PRO A 90 15.43 9.93 -9.61
N GLY A 91 15.88 10.07 -8.35
CA GLY A 91 15.78 11.31 -7.59
C GLY A 91 14.70 11.28 -6.50
N PRO A 92 14.19 12.44 -6.07
CA PRO A 92 13.27 12.54 -4.93
C PRO A 92 12.02 11.64 -5.00
N ILE A 93 11.49 11.40 -6.20
CA ILE A 93 10.33 10.51 -6.37
C ILE A 93 10.70 9.04 -6.15
N ALA A 94 11.89 8.61 -6.59
CA ALA A 94 12.39 7.26 -6.33
C ALA A 94 12.65 7.05 -4.84
N GLU A 95 13.24 8.03 -4.15
CA GLU A 95 13.45 7.98 -2.70
C GLU A 95 12.12 7.87 -1.96
N PHE A 96 11.15 8.72 -2.31
CA PHE A 96 9.80 8.67 -1.74
C PHE A 96 9.11 7.32 -1.94
N LEU A 97 9.19 6.72 -3.14
CA LEU A 97 8.64 5.40 -3.41
C LEU A 97 9.39 4.30 -2.63
N LYS A 98 10.72 4.37 -2.56
CA LYS A 98 11.52 3.42 -1.78
C LYS A 98 11.17 3.45 -0.31
N GLU A 99 10.99 4.62 0.28
CA GLU A 99 10.59 4.75 1.68
C GLU A 99 9.19 4.19 1.91
N SER A 100 8.25 4.60 1.06
CA SER A 100 6.83 4.22 1.17
C SER A 100 6.58 2.74 0.95
N PHE A 101 7.39 2.09 0.12
CA PHE A 101 7.27 0.67 -0.21
C PHE A 101 8.51 -0.13 0.22
N SER A 102 9.26 0.33 1.23
CA SER A 102 10.55 -0.27 1.63
C SER A 102 10.45 -1.74 2.03
N ALA A 103 9.31 -2.18 2.58
CA ALA A 103 9.08 -3.59 2.92
C ALA A 103 8.85 -4.49 1.69
N LEU A 104 8.61 -3.88 0.51
CA LEU A 104 8.22 -4.55 -0.73
C LEU A 104 9.27 -4.46 -1.84
N ILE A 105 10.31 -3.64 -1.66
CA ILE A 105 11.37 -3.38 -2.66
C ILE A 105 12.70 -4.05 -2.22
N GLU A 106 12.69 -5.00 -1.27
CA GLU A 106 13.93 -5.73 -0.95
C GLU A 106 14.45 -6.48 -2.19
N GLU A 107 15.78 -6.51 -2.36
CA GLU A 107 16.44 -7.08 -3.54
C GLU A 107 15.99 -8.53 -3.77
N GLY A 108 15.25 -8.75 -4.87
CA GLY A 108 14.77 -10.07 -5.28
C GLY A 108 13.26 -10.30 -5.10
N SER A 109 12.51 -9.41 -4.44
CA SER A 109 11.05 -9.50 -4.43
C SER A 109 10.46 -8.91 -5.72
N ASN A 110 9.90 -9.76 -6.56
CA ASN A 110 9.18 -9.40 -7.79
C ASN A 110 7.79 -8.82 -7.46
N THR A 111 7.74 -7.81 -6.59
CA THR A 111 6.48 -7.23 -6.11
C THR A 111 5.84 -6.41 -7.22
N GLN A 112 4.65 -6.83 -7.66
CA GLN A 112 3.90 -6.15 -8.71
C GLN A 112 2.84 -5.23 -8.11
N TYR A 113 2.76 -4.00 -8.63
CA TYR A 113 1.65 -3.10 -8.33
C TYR A 113 0.58 -3.20 -9.41
N SER A 114 -0.44 -4.03 -9.19
CA SER A 114 -1.53 -4.18 -10.14
C SER A 114 -2.76 -3.39 -9.70
N SER A 115 -3.04 -2.28 -10.39
CA SER A 115 -4.27 -1.49 -10.17
C SER A 115 -5.54 -2.32 -10.40
N ARG A 116 -5.48 -3.26 -11.35
CA ARG A 116 -6.52 -4.25 -11.62
C ARG A 116 -6.75 -5.18 -10.44
N LEU A 117 -5.68 -5.76 -9.89
CA LEU A 117 -5.81 -6.63 -8.71
C LEU A 117 -6.31 -5.83 -7.50
N ASN A 118 -5.83 -4.59 -7.29
CA ASN A 118 -6.35 -3.74 -6.20
C ASN A 118 -7.86 -3.49 -6.29
N GLU A 119 -8.44 -3.41 -7.49
CA GLU A 119 -9.89 -3.31 -7.66
C GLU A 119 -10.62 -4.61 -7.29
N ILE A 120 -10.11 -5.74 -7.75
CA ILE A 120 -10.66 -7.07 -7.41
C ILE A 120 -10.58 -7.32 -5.90
N LEU A 121 -9.44 -7.01 -5.29
CA LEU A 121 -9.14 -7.20 -3.87
C LEU A 121 -9.75 -6.11 -2.98
N SER A 122 -10.48 -5.15 -3.55
CA SER A 122 -11.28 -4.21 -2.76
C SER A 122 -12.45 -4.89 -2.05
N ASP A 123 -12.92 -6.04 -2.59
CA ASP A 123 -13.83 -6.93 -1.90
C ASP A 123 -13.08 -7.74 -0.82
N PRO A 124 -13.46 -7.62 0.46
CA PRO A 124 -12.75 -8.28 1.55
C PRO A 124 -12.70 -9.81 1.46
N SER A 125 -13.75 -10.45 0.92
CA SER A 125 -13.75 -11.91 0.75
C SER A 125 -12.82 -12.31 -0.38
N LYS A 126 -12.83 -11.58 -1.52
CA LYS A 126 -11.88 -11.80 -2.62
C LYS A 126 -10.44 -11.63 -2.14
N PHE A 127 -10.16 -10.63 -1.30
CA PHE A 127 -8.86 -10.45 -0.66
C PHE A 127 -8.41 -11.66 0.17
N LEU A 128 -9.27 -12.19 1.03
CA LEU A 128 -8.93 -13.33 1.88
C LEU A 128 -8.76 -14.62 1.06
N ILE A 129 -9.62 -14.85 0.07
CA ILE A 129 -9.49 -15.99 -0.87
C ILE A 129 -8.17 -15.88 -1.62
N TYR A 130 -7.85 -14.69 -2.15
CA TYR A 130 -6.57 -14.44 -2.83
C TYR A 130 -5.39 -14.74 -1.91
N SER A 131 -5.43 -14.25 -0.67
CA SER A 131 -4.36 -14.43 0.32
C SER A 131 -4.12 -15.91 0.64
N LEU A 132 -5.18 -16.72 0.74
CA LEU A 132 -5.07 -18.17 0.89
C LEU A 132 -4.48 -18.82 -0.37
N ALA A 133 -4.93 -18.39 -1.55
CA ALA A 133 -4.46 -18.89 -2.85
C ALA A 133 -3.00 -18.50 -3.16
N SER A 134 -2.46 -17.45 -2.52
CA SER A 134 -1.05 -17.03 -2.63
C SER A 134 -0.08 -18.00 -1.93
N GLY A 135 -0.59 -18.89 -1.06
CA GLY A 135 0.22 -19.94 -0.46
C GLY A 135 0.67 -20.99 -1.46
N ARG A 136 1.77 -21.71 -1.17
CA ARG A 136 2.32 -22.73 -2.07
C ARG A 136 1.39 -23.91 -2.37
N ARG A 137 0.42 -24.17 -1.49
CA ARG A 137 -0.60 -25.22 -1.68
C ARG A 137 -1.82 -24.72 -2.48
N GLY A 138 -1.92 -23.41 -2.67
CA GLY A 138 -3.15 -22.78 -3.12
C GLY A 138 -4.28 -22.98 -2.12
N VAL A 139 -5.51 -22.77 -2.59
CA VAL A 139 -6.74 -22.99 -1.82
C VAL A 139 -7.67 -23.90 -2.60
N ASP A 140 -8.29 -24.87 -1.94
CA ASP A 140 -9.35 -25.70 -2.55
C ASP A 140 -10.75 -25.11 -2.34
N GLU A 141 -11.69 -25.51 -3.18
CA GLU A 141 -13.07 -25.02 -3.13
C GLU A 141 -13.74 -25.35 -1.80
N ASP A 142 -13.49 -26.54 -1.23
CA ASP A 142 -14.05 -26.96 0.05
C ASP A 142 -13.61 -26.06 1.20
N THR A 143 -12.36 -25.60 1.17
CA THR A 143 -11.81 -24.65 2.13
C THR A 143 -12.47 -23.28 1.96
N VAL A 144 -12.62 -22.80 0.73
CA VAL A 144 -13.34 -21.54 0.46
C VAL A 144 -14.78 -21.63 0.94
N LYS A 145 -15.48 -22.72 0.63
CA LYS A 145 -16.87 -22.95 1.04
C LYS A 145 -17.02 -23.05 2.55
N ARG A 146 -16.08 -23.70 3.23
CA ARG A 146 -16.07 -23.80 4.70
C ARG A 146 -15.87 -22.44 5.37
N LEU A 147 -15.01 -21.59 4.82
CA LEU A 147 -14.68 -20.28 5.42
C LEU A 147 -15.68 -19.18 5.05
N PHE A 148 -16.21 -19.22 3.82
CA PHE A 148 -16.95 -18.11 3.21
C PHE A 148 -18.33 -18.51 2.67
N GLY A 149 -18.72 -19.78 2.80
CA GLY A 149 -19.99 -20.29 2.27
C GLY A 149 -20.07 -20.31 0.74
N CYS A 150 -21.29 -20.46 0.22
CA CYS A 150 -21.54 -20.49 -1.22
C CYS A 150 -21.17 -19.16 -1.92
N SER A 151 -21.32 -18.02 -1.22
CA SER A 151 -20.93 -16.72 -1.77
C SER A 151 -19.41 -16.63 -2.00
N GLY A 152 -18.60 -17.25 -1.14
CA GLY A 152 -17.16 -17.38 -1.36
C GLY A 152 -16.82 -18.21 -2.60
N VAL A 153 -17.54 -19.30 -2.84
CA VAL A 153 -17.35 -20.14 -4.04
C VAL A 153 -17.69 -19.36 -5.30
N SER A 154 -18.80 -18.61 -5.32
CA SER A 154 -19.11 -17.74 -6.46
C SER A 154 -18.02 -16.69 -6.72
N LYS A 155 -17.48 -16.07 -5.66
CA LYS A 155 -16.35 -15.13 -5.78
C LYS A 155 -15.06 -15.79 -6.28
N LEU A 156 -14.79 -17.03 -5.87
CA LEU A 156 -13.66 -17.82 -6.35
C LEU A 156 -13.76 -18.03 -7.87
N GLU A 157 -14.95 -18.43 -8.36
CA GLU A 157 -15.22 -18.59 -9.79
C GLU A 157 -15.08 -17.27 -10.56
N GLU A 158 -15.62 -16.16 -10.03
CA GLU A 158 -15.44 -14.82 -10.59
C GLU A 158 -13.96 -14.46 -10.71
N MET A 159 -13.16 -14.70 -9.67
CA MET A 159 -11.74 -14.38 -9.66
C MET A 159 -10.93 -15.20 -10.68
N VAL A 160 -11.39 -16.41 -11.02
CA VAL A 160 -10.81 -17.22 -12.11
C VAL A 160 -11.14 -16.59 -13.46
N LEU A 161 -12.39 -16.17 -13.69
CA LEU A 161 -12.81 -15.48 -14.91
C LEU A 161 -12.06 -14.15 -15.08
N GLU A 162 -11.89 -13.43 -13.98
CA GLU A 162 -11.11 -12.20 -13.90
C GLU A 162 -9.61 -12.46 -14.05
N LYS A 163 -9.12 -13.70 -14.09
CA LYS A 163 -7.67 -14.04 -14.13
C LYS A 163 -6.89 -13.51 -12.93
N ALA A 164 -7.52 -13.35 -11.78
CA ALA A 164 -6.80 -13.15 -10.52
C ALA A 164 -6.33 -14.48 -9.93
N LEU A 165 -7.04 -15.57 -10.22
CA LEU A 165 -6.71 -16.93 -9.80
C LEU A 165 -6.60 -17.87 -11.01
N PHE A 166 -5.82 -18.94 -10.87
CA PHE A 166 -5.77 -20.04 -11.81
C PHE A 166 -5.93 -21.39 -11.09
N LYS A 167 -6.65 -22.32 -11.73
CA LYS A 167 -6.83 -23.68 -11.20
C LYS A 167 -5.69 -24.58 -11.65
N LYS A 168 -5.11 -25.34 -10.73
CA LYS A 168 -4.10 -26.38 -10.98
C LYS A 168 -4.42 -27.61 -10.15
N GLY A 169 -4.92 -28.66 -10.80
CA GLY A 169 -5.52 -29.81 -10.10
C GLY A 169 -6.78 -29.36 -9.36
N GLU A 170 -6.89 -29.74 -8.08
CA GLU A 170 -8.02 -29.39 -7.21
C GLU A 170 -7.86 -28.04 -6.50
N ALA A 171 -6.70 -27.40 -6.61
CA ALA A 171 -6.40 -26.14 -5.92
C ALA A 171 -6.37 -24.95 -6.88
N PHE A 172 -6.68 -23.79 -6.33
CA PHE A 172 -6.64 -22.47 -6.95
C PHE A 172 -5.46 -21.69 -6.41
N TYR A 173 -4.75 -21.01 -7.30
CA TYR A 173 -3.53 -20.28 -7.00
C TYR A 173 -3.66 -18.84 -7.47
N ALA A 174 -3.10 -17.92 -6.69
CA ALA A 174 -2.99 -16.52 -7.02
C ALA A 174 -2.09 -16.29 -8.25
N GLU A 175 -2.49 -15.37 -9.14
CA GLU A 175 -1.67 -14.92 -10.29
C GLU A 175 -0.25 -14.50 -9.85
N SER A 176 -0.16 -13.84 -8.70
CA SER A 176 1.10 -13.46 -8.06
C SER A 176 1.03 -13.56 -6.53
N GLY A 177 2.09 -14.10 -5.91
CA GLY A 177 2.15 -14.28 -4.45
C GLY A 177 2.48 -13.00 -3.66
N ASN A 178 3.18 -12.05 -4.29
CA ASN A 178 3.64 -10.80 -3.66
C ASN A 178 3.00 -9.58 -4.35
N ILE A 179 1.88 -9.09 -3.80
CA ILE A 179 1.20 -7.89 -4.31
C ILE A 179 1.45 -6.72 -3.37
N SER A 180 1.78 -5.57 -3.93
CA SER A 180 1.67 -4.30 -3.23
C SER A 180 0.21 -3.85 -3.20
N MET A 181 -0.44 -3.99 -2.03
CA MET A 181 -1.79 -3.47 -1.87
C MET A 181 -1.82 -1.95 -1.80
N ASP A 182 -2.89 -1.38 -2.34
CA ASP A 182 -3.23 0.01 -2.15
C ASP A 182 -3.56 0.30 -0.68
N HIS A 183 -2.94 1.33 -0.10
CA HIS A 183 -3.18 1.79 1.27
C HIS A 183 -4.66 2.09 1.55
N ARG A 184 -5.46 2.47 0.54
CA ARG A 184 -6.91 2.70 0.68
C ARG A 184 -7.64 1.44 1.13
N LEU A 185 -7.11 0.26 0.78
CA LEU A 185 -7.68 -1.04 1.14
C LEU A 185 -7.25 -1.49 2.54
N PHE A 186 -6.28 -0.83 3.17
CA PHE A 186 -5.71 -1.28 4.45
C PHE A 186 -6.79 -1.45 5.52
N LYS A 187 -7.69 -0.47 5.68
CA LYS A 187 -8.72 -0.56 6.73
C LYS A 187 -9.70 -1.72 6.52
N SER A 188 -10.19 -1.92 5.28
CA SER A 188 -11.15 -3.00 4.99
C SER A 188 -10.50 -4.38 5.09
N THR A 189 -9.28 -4.53 4.58
CA THR A 189 -8.51 -5.79 4.60
C THR A 189 -8.04 -6.13 6.01
N PHE A 190 -7.62 -5.14 6.80
CA PHE A 190 -7.29 -5.30 8.22
C PHE A 190 -8.49 -5.83 8.99
N LYS A 191 -9.67 -5.21 8.82
CA LYS A 191 -10.90 -5.67 9.48
C LYS A 191 -11.25 -7.12 9.11
N ALA A 192 -11.17 -7.46 7.83
CA ALA A 192 -11.48 -8.81 7.36
C ALA A 192 -10.50 -9.87 7.88
N THR A 193 -9.23 -9.51 8.00
CA THR A 193 -8.19 -10.40 8.52
C THR A 193 -8.29 -10.53 10.04
N ALA A 194 -8.73 -9.48 10.74
CA ALA A 194 -8.91 -9.51 12.19
C ALA A 194 -9.92 -10.58 12.65
N ASP A 195 -10.91 -10.92 11.82
CA ASP A 195 -11.87 -12.00 12.10
C ASP A 195 -11.21 -13.40 12.18
N PHE A 196 -9.96 -13.55 11.70
CA PHE A 196 -9.18 -14.79 11.80
C PHE A 196 -8.29 -14.85 13.04
N ILE A 197 -8.25 -13.79 13.85
CA ILE A 197 -7.57 -13.80 15.15
C ILE A 197 -8.34 -14.74 16.08
N LYS A 198 -7.64 -15.66 16.73
CA LYS A 198 -8.21 -16.71 17.59
C LYS A 198 -7.83 -16.45 19.05
N PRO A 199 -8.42 -15.43 19.72
CA PRO A 199 -8.03 -15.04 21.07
C PRO A 199 -8.25 -16.14 22.11
N GLU A 200 -9.24 -17.00 21.90
CA GLU A 200 -9.60 -18.12 22.77
C GLU A 200 -8.58 -19.26 22.78
N LYS A 201 -7.63 -19.28 21.83
CA LYS A 201 -6.64 -20.36 21.68
C LYS A 201 -5.29 -20.05 22.32
N LEU A 202 -5.19 -18.96 23.09
CA LEU A 202 -4.03 -18.65 23.92
C LEU A 202 -3.97 -19.58 25.14
N VAL A 203 -3.47 -20.81 24.95
CA VAL A 203 -3.14 -21.70 26.07
C VAL A 203 -1.63 -21.75 26.21
N ALA A 204 -1.11 -21.07 27.25
CA ALA A 204 0.19 -21.10 27.95
C ALA A 204 1.45 -21.86 27.42
N ALA A 205 1.54 -22.30 26.17
CA ALA A 205 2.68 -23.01 25.59
C ALA A 205 3.45 -22.17 24.57
N GLN A 206 4.72 -22.50 24.36
CA GLN A 206 5.59 -21.90 23.34
C GLN A 206 4.99 -22.09 21.94
N GLY A 207 4.99 -21.03 21.12
CA GLY A 207 4.48 -21.06 19.73
C GLY A 207 3.06 -20.51 19.53
N ASN A 208 2.50 -19.82 20.52
CA ASN A 208 1.16 -19.23 20.43
C ASN A 208 1.08 -17.96 19.57
N ASN A 209 -0.13 -17.66 19.09
CA ASN A 209 -0.48 -16.38 18.48
C ASN A 209 -0.14 -15.23 19.46
N VAL A 210 0.54 -14.19 18.98
CA VAL A 210 0.81 -12.98 19.76
C VAL A 210 -0.13 -11.89 19.27
N PHE A 211 -0.88 -11.30 20.19
CA PHE A 211 -1.63 -10.07 19.93
C PHE A 211 -1.56 -9.16 21.15
N GLY A 212 -1.45 -7.86 20.90
CA GLY A 212 -1.38 -6.84 21.93
C GLY A 212 -2.03 -5.57 21.42
N ASN A 213 -2.78 -4.90 22.29
CA ASN A 213 -3.32 -3.57 22.05
C ASN A 213 -2.65 -2.62 23.04
N LEU A 214 -1.84 -1.69 22.54
CA LEU A 214 -1.09 -0.73 23.34
C LEU A 214 -1.58 0.67 22.99
N ILE A 215 -2.09 1.39 23.97
CA ILE A 215 -2.64 2.74 23.81
C ILE A 215 -1.99 3.62 24.87
N GLU A 216 -1.24 4.63 24.43
CA GLU A 216 -0.60 5.60 25.31
C GLU A 216 -0.31 6.91 24.54
N SER A 217 -0.22 8.03 25.25
CA SER A 217 0.24 9.30 24.69
C SER A 217 1.76 9.38 24.74
N VAL A 218 2.41 9.57 23.59
CA VAL A 218 3.87 9.65 23.48
C VAL A 218 4.30 10.93 22.76
N ASN A 219 5.52 11.40 23.02
CA ASN A 219 6.10 12.50 22.25
C ASN A 219 6.52 12.03 20.84
N LEU A 220 6.82 12.99 19.96
CA LEU A 220 7.17 12.73 18.56
C LEU A 220 8.39 11.79 18.41
N ASN A 221 9.41 11.95 19.25
CA ASN A 221 10.60 11.10 19.18
C ASN A 221 10.28 9.64 19.52
N ALA A 222 9.48 9.41 20.56
CA ALA A 222 9.01 8.09 20.93
C ALA A 222 8.09 7.48 19.85
N TYR A 223 7.20 8.27 19.26
CA TYR A 223 6.37 7.82 18.13
C TYR A 223 7.23 7.36 16.95
N LYS A 224 8.22 8.18 16.52
CA LYS A 224 9.14 7.84 15.44
C LYS A 224 9.93 6.56 15.73
N GLU A 225 10.32 6.36 16.97
CA GLU A 225 11.02 5.13 17.38
C GLU A 225 10.10 3.90 17.31
N LEU A 226 8.84 4.00 17.77
CA LEU A 226 7.85 2.93 17.64
C LEU A 226 7.63 2.53 16.17
N VAL A 227 7.50 3.52 15.27
CA VAL A 227 7.36 3.27 13.83
C VAL A 227 8.59 2.53 13.28
N LYS A 228 9.82 2.93 13.65
CA LYS A 228 11.04 2.25 13.22
C LYS A 228 11.11 0.80 13.71
N ILE A 229 10.72 0.55 14.97
CA ILE A 229 10.67 -0.80 15.53
C ILE A 229 9.69 -1.66 14.72
N GLN A 230 8.47 -1.15 14.47
CA GLN A 230 7.46 -1.87 13.69
C GLN A 230 7.94 -2.18 12.27
N GLN A 231 8.54 -1.20 11.58
CA GLN A 231 9.11 -1.41 10.25
C GLN A 231 10.18 -2.51 10.25
N LYS A 232 11.08 -2.50 11.24
CA LYS A 232 12.12 -3.52 11.39
C LYS A 232 11.53 -4.92 11.66
N ALA A 233 10.47 -5.00 12.47
CA ALA A 233 9.77 -6.25 12.74
C ALA A 233 9.11 -6.81 11.46
N LEU A 234 8.41 -5.96 10.71
CA LEU A 234 7.76 -6.35 9.45
C LEU A 234 8.78 -6.83 8.40
N ARG A 235 9.91 -6.14 8.24
CA ARG A 235 10.99 -6.60 7.33
C ARG A 235 11.49 -8.00 7.69
N LYS A 236 11.70 -8.28 8.98
CA LYS A 236 12.09 -9.62 9.44
C LYS A 236 11.02 -10.67 9.12
N CYS A 237 9.74 -10.35 9.29
CA CYS A 237 8.65 -11.25 8.91
C CYS A 237 8.68 -11.56 7.40
N VAL A 238 8.85 -10.54 6.56
CA VAL A 238 8.96 -10.71 5.10
C VAL A 238 10.15 -11.60 4.74
N GLN A 239 11.31 -11.40 5.39
CA GLN A 239 12.50 -12.24 5.19
C GLN A 239 12.24 -13.70 5.54
N ILE A 240 11.55 -13.97 6.65
CA ILE A 240 11.16 -15.33 7.04
C ILE A 240 10.20 -15.94 6.00
N LEU A 241 9.17 -15.20 5.58
CA LEU A 241 8.18 -15.68 4.60
C LEU A 241 8.81 -15.98 3.23
N ASN A 242 9.84 -15.23 2.85
CA ASN A 242 10.58 -15.43 1.60
C ASN A 242 11.70 -16.47 1.71
N ASP A 243 12.08 -16.91 2.92
CA ASP A 243 13.10 -17.95 3.09
C ASP A 243 12.56 -19.31 2.61
N SER A 244 13.31 -19.95 1.71
CA SER A 244 13.03 -21.29 1.22
C SER A 244 12.96 -22.37 2.31
N ASN A 245 13.64 -22.17 3.45
CA ASN A 245 13.61 -23.10 4.59
C ASN A 245 12.37 -22.92 5.48
N SER A 246 11.68 -21.78 5.37
CA SER A 246 10.49 -21.46 6.18
C SER A 246 9.18 -21.90 5.51
N GLN A 247 9.27 -22.64 4.41
CA GLN A 247 8.12 -23.01 3.58
C GLN A 247 7.35 -24.18 4.21
N GLY A 248 6.02 -24.09 4.19
CA GLY A 248 5.14 -25.11 4.74
C GLY A 248 3.67 -24.85 4.44
N ASP A 249 2.79 -25.63 5.08
CA ASP A 249 1.35 -25.65 4.79
C ASP A 249 0.51 -24.72 5.69
N ILE A 250 1.14 -23.97 6.59
CA ILE A 250 0.44 -23.10 7.54
C ILE A 250 0.15 -21.75 6.87
N PRO A 251 -1.13 -21.37 6.67
CA PRO A 251 -1.49 -20.04 6.15
C PRO A 251 -1.30 -18.99 7.26
N VAL A 252 -0.13 -18.37 7.28
CA VAL A 252 0.22 -17.32 8.24
C VAL A 252 -0.19 -15.96 7.70
N PHE A 253 -0.76 -15.13 8.56
CA PHE A 253 -0.90 -13.70 8.33
C PHE A 253 -0.23 -12.93 9.47
N VAL A 254 0.33 -11.76 9.17
CA VAL A 254 0.90 -10.84 10.15
C VAL A 254 0.24 -9.48 9.95
N LEU A 255 -0.37 -8.96 11.02
CA LEU A 255 -0.93 -7.62 11.06
C LEU A 255 -0.18 -6.80 12.09
N GLY A 256 0.10 -5.54 11.75
CA GLY A 256 0.67 -4.58 12.69
C GLY A 256 0.49 -3.18 12.15
N ALA A 257 0.11 -2.27 13.04
CA ALA A 257 -0.06 -0.85 12.73
C ALA A 257 0.42 -0.03 13.92
N VAL A 258 1.07 1.09 13.63
CA VAL A 258 1.40 2.14 14.59
C VAL A 258 0.80 3.41 14.03
N ASP A 259 -0.18 3.98 14.72
CA ASP A 259 -0.90 5.16 14.29
C ASP A 259 -1.36 5.98 15.49
N THR A 260 -1.88 7.18 15.25
CA THR A 260 -2.42 8.05 16.28
C THR A 260 -3.94 7.84 16.43
N LEU A 261 -4.47 8.11 17.63
CA LEU A 261 -5.91 8.24 17.84
C LEU A 261 -6.39 9.70 17.63
N SER A 262 -5.73 10.40 16.71
CA SER A 262 -6.05 11.78 16.33
C SER A 262 -6.64 11.81 14.93
N ASP A 263 -7.43 12.84 14.65
CA ASP A 263 -7.85 13.22 13.30
C ASP A 263 -6.71 13.80 12.46
N LEU A 264 -5.61 14.20 13.11
CA LEU A 264 -4.41 14.73 12.49
C LEU A 264 -3.39 13.62 12.22
N SER A 265 -2.74 13.74 11.07
CA SER A 265 -1.53 12.98 10.76
C SER A 265 -0.35 13.44 11.62
N VAL A 266 0.65 12.58 11.74
CA VAL A 266 1.89 12.90 12.48
C VAL A 266 2.58 14.13 11.89
N GLN A 267 2.53 14.30 10.57
CA GLN A 267 3.09 15.48 9.90
C GLN A 267 2.35 16.76 10.32
N GLU A 268 1.02 16.72 10.41
CA GLU A 268 0.24 17.87 10.89
C GLU A 268 0.48 18.16 12.38
N LEU A 269 0.72 17.13 13.19
CA LEU A 269 1.12 17.28 14.59
C LEU A 269 2.51 17.90 14.73
N GLU A 270 3.45 17.55 13.85
CA GLU A 270 4.77 18.18 13.79
C GLU A 270 4.68 19.66 13.46
N GLU A 271 3.85 20.03 12.47
CA GLU A 271 3.65 21.42 12.06
C GLU A 271 3.03 22.29 13.15
N GLN A 272 2.24 21.71 14.06
CA GLN A 272 1.68 22.44 15.21
C GLN A 272 2.68 22.66 16.35
N GLN A 273 3.75 21.88 16.40
CA GLN A 273 4.78 21.97 17.45
C GLN A 273 5.97 22.85 17.04
N ALA A 274 6.06 23.23 15.77
CA ALA A 274 7.08 24.10 15.20
C ALA A 274 6.70 25.58 15.26
#